data_AF-A0A2S4RVI4-F1
#
_entry.id   AF-A0A2S4RVI4-F1
#
_cell.length_a   1.000
_cell.length_b   1.000
_cell.length_c   1.000
_cell.angle_alpha   90.00
_cell.angle_beta   90.00
_cell.angle_gamma   90.00
#
_symmetry.space_group_name_H-M   'P 1'
#
loop_
_entity.id
_entity.type
_entity.pdbx_description
1 polymer ?
#
loop_
_entity_poly.entity_id
_entity_poly.type
_entity_poly.pdbx_seq_one_letter_code
_entity_poly.pdbx_strand_id
1 'polypeptide(L)'
;MSIVNAPIEGAVMIGGTVGNGGMAFSDGFPHVVGKSSPVRIVHCGNYATVYDDVVRAEGDLRAEEDDYIPGEDGIISITGYESKIWAGNMSRSSALGDNSEIELNYMTEPSVPDFDLSGAKAYVAGYASRIIARNYVKSSVLIASGENSLIHDEGCDNTLVCSGNEADVTAGENAMVVVTSNKCSFSFGTGSVAVFCWKDGNDKKVTVVREGEEGISADTPYIFENGNVQVG
;
A
#
# COMPACT_ATOMS: atom_id res chain seq x y z
N MET A 1 -30.60 -11.85 -8.17
CA MET A 1 -29.66 -12.73 -8.88
C MET A 1 -28.26 -12.29 -8.49
N SER A 2 -27.54 -13.10 -7.71
CA SER A 2 -26.12 -12.87 -7.42
C SER A 2 -25.30 -13.57 -8.51
N ILE A 3 -24.65 -12.80 -9.37
CA ILE A 3 -23.69 -13.34 -10.33
C ILE A 3 -22.34 -13.29 -9.61
N VAL A 4 -21.87 -14.46 -9.16
CA VAL A 4 -20.51 -14.64 -8.65
C VAL A 4 -19.65 -15.00 -9.85
N ASN A 5 -18.93 -14.03 -10.41
CA ASN A 5 -17.97 -14.25 -11.48
C ASN A 5 -16.54 -14.13 -10.94
N ALA A 6 -16.14 -15.08 -10.10
CA ALA A 6 -14.73 -15.40 -9.89
C ALA A 6 -14.61 -16.86 -9.44
N PRO A 7 -13.71 -17.66 -10.04
CA PRO A 7 -13.39 -18.98 -9.52
C PRO A 7 -12.66 -18.79 -8.19
N ILE A 8 -13.33 -19.11 -7.09
CA ILE A 8 -12.68 -19.28 -5.79
C ILE A 8 -12.68 -20.78 -5.54
N GLU A 9 -11.57 -21.45 -5.85
CA GLU A 9 -11.44 -22.88 -5.55
C GLU A 9 -11.12 -23.04 -4.06
N GLY A 10 -11.98 -23.75 -3.33
CA GLY A 10 -11.71 -24.18 -1.96
C GLY A 10 -11.89 -23.16 -0.83
N ALA A 11 -12.45 -21.97 -1.10
CA ALA A 11 -12.85 -21.05 -0.02
C ALA A 11 -14.32 -21.22 0.38
N VAL A 12 -14.62 -20.93 1.64
CA VAL A 12 -15.99 -20.65 2.09
C VAL A 12 -16.29 -19.19 1.75
N MET A 13 -17.07 -18.98 0.69
CA MET A 13 -17.65 -17.68 0.40
C MET A 13 -18.95 -17.51 1.19
N ILE A 14 -18.96 -16.61 2.16
CA ILE A 14 -20.22 -16.06 2.68
C ILE A 14 -20.65 -14.99 1.69
N GLY A 15 -21.56 -15.36 0.79
CA GLY A 15 -22.05 -14.51 -0.28
C GLY A 15 -22.63 -13.20 0.26
N GLY A 16 -22.27 -12.10 -0.40
CA GLY A 16 -22.83 -10.78 -0.18
C GLY A 16 -24.00 -10.47 -1.10
N THR A 17 -24.69 -9.37 -0.82
CA THR A 17 -25.63 -8.78 -1.77
C THR A 17 -24.89 -7.90 -2.79
N VAL A 18 -25.46 -7.74 -3.98
CA VAL A 18 -24.94 -6.82 -5.01
C VAL A 18 -24.76 -5.42 -4.39
N GLY A 19 -23.55 -4.86 -4.49
CA GLY A 19 -23.19 -3.57 -3.90
C GLY A 19 -22.73 -3.60 -2.43
N ASN A 20 -22.81 -4.75 -1.75
CA ASN A 20 -22.43 -4.88 -0.33
C ASN A 20 -21.23 -5.81 -0.07
N GLY A 21 -20.67 -6.42 -1.12
CA GLY A 21 -19.44 -7.24 -1.06
C GLY A 21 -19.60 -8.58 -0.35
N GLY A 22 -18.75 -9.56 -0.68
CA GLY A 22 -18.71 -10.89 -0.07
C GLY A 22 -17.73 -11.00 1.11
N MET A 23 -17.59 -12.18 1.68
CA MET A 23 -16.52 -12.53 2.62
C MET A 23 -15.99 -13.92 2.23
N ALA A 24 -14.68 -14.06 2.04
CA ALA A 24 -14.07 -15.31 1.57
C ALA A 24 -13.06 -15.83 2.60
N PHE A 25 -13.37 -16.95 3.24
CA PHE A 25 -12.43 -17.66 4.12
C PHE A 25 -11.76 -18.78 3.34
N SER A 26 -10.46 -18.71 3.14
CA SER A 26 -9.67 -19.82 2.63
C SER A 26 -8.60 -20.19 3.65
N ASP A 27 -8.60 -21.47 4.00
CA ASP A 27 -7.47 -22.14 4.64
C ASP A 27 -6.88 -23.10 3.59
N GLY A 28 -5.63 -22.85 3.19
CA GLY A 28 -4.90 -23.72 2.27
C GLY A 28 -4.84 -23.32 0.78
N PHE A 29 -5.52 -22.26 0.34
CA PHE A 29 -5.38 -21.75 -1.05
C PHE A 29 -4.73 -20.37 -1.10
N PRO A 30 -3.69 -20.19 -1.94
CA PRO A 30 -2.87 -18.99 -1.96
C PRO A 30 -3.41 -17.86 -2.84
N HIS A 31 -4.54 -17.98 -3.54
CA HIS A 31 -5.03 -16.93 -4.44
C HIS A 31 -6.53 -16.69 -4.31
N VAL A 32 -6.92 -15.43 -4.10
CA VAL A 32 -8.33 -14.99 -4.08
C VAL A 32 -8.48 -13.74 -4.94
N VAL A 33 -9.34 -13.81 -5.96
CA VAL A 33 -9.64 -12.66 -6.83
C VAL A 33 -11.00 -12.09 -6.47
N GLY A 34 -11.02 -10.84 -6.02
CA GLY A 34 -12.24 -10.06 -5.83
C GLY A 34 -12.64 -9.36 -7.13
N LYS A 35 -13.86 -9.63 -7.60
CA LYS A 35 -14.44 -8.98 -8.78
C LYS A 35 -15.75 -8.30 -8.42
N SER A 36 -16.00 -7.13 -9.02
CA SER A 36 -17.11 -6.18 -8.76
C SER A 36 -16.86 -5.19 -7.62
N SER A 37 -17.01 -3.90 -7.94
CA SER A 37 -16.86 -2.78 -7.01
C SER A 37 -18.15 -2.51 -6.21
N PRO A 38 -18.06 -2.32 -4.87
CA PRO A 38 -16.85 -2.47 -4.05
C PRO A 38 -16.54 -3.93 -3.74
N VAL A 39 -15.27 -4.32 -3.88
CA VAL A 39 -14.78 -5.62 -3.41
C VAL A 39 -14.72 -5.59 -1.88
N ARG A 40 -15.13 -6.65 -1.20
CA ARG A 40 -14.93 -6.81 0.25
C ARG A 40 -14.37 -8.19 0.51
N ILE A 41 -13.20 -8.29 1.15
CA ILE A 41 -12.51 -9.55 1.42
C ILE A 41 -11.81 -9.49 2.78
N VAL A 42 -11.92 -10.57 3.55
CA VAL A 42 -11.07 -10.82 4.73
C VAL A 42 -10.45 -12.19 4.55
N HIS A 43 -9.11 -12.28 4.53
CA HIS A 43 -8.37 -13.53 4.32
C HIS A 43 -7.39 -13.81 5.45
N CYS A 44 -7.34 -15.06 5.93
CA CYS A 44 -6.46 -15.44 7.05
C CYS A 44 -5.42 -16.52 6.71
N GLY A 45 -5.48 -17.13 5.51
CA GLY A 45 -4.48 -18.09 5.08
C GLY A 45 -3.12 -17.43 4.80
N ASN A 46 -2.05 -18.15 5.11
CA ASN A 46 -0.66 -17.76 4.81
C ASN A 46 -0.38 -17.89 3.31
N TYR A 47 0.62 -17.16 2.82
CA TYR A 47 1.04 -17.15 1.41
C TYR A 47 -0.09 -16.77 0.44
N ALA A 48 -1.07 -16.00 0.93
CA ALA A 48 -2.24 -15.65 0.16
C ALA A 48 -2.01 -14.38 -0.64
N THR A 49 -2.43 -14.38 -1.89
CA THR A 49 -2.49 -13.23 -2.75
C THR A 49 -3.95 -12.89 -2.98
N VAL A 50 -4.38 -11.73 -2.50
CA VAL A 50 -5.71 -11.21 -2.71
C VAL A 50 -5.64 -10.09 -3.73
N TYR A 51 -6.44 -10.19 -4.78
CA TYR A 51 -6.56 -9.15 -5.77
C TYR A 51 -7.86 -8.38 -5.53
N ASP A 52 -7.75 -7.06 -5.45
CA ASP A 52 -8.88 -6.17 -5.70
C ASP A 52 -9.34 -6.32 -7.16
N ASP A 53 -10.29 -5.49 -7.58
CA ASP A 53 -10.69 -5.39 -8.97
C ASP A 53 -9.60 -4.66 -9.79
N VAL A 54 -8.41 -5.27 -9.86
CA VAL A 54 -7.19 -4.83 -10.56
C VAL A 54 -6.68 -5.87 -11.58
N VAL A 55 -7.40 -6.98 -11.76
CA VAL A 55 -7.08 -8.06 -12.72
C VAL A 55 -8.02 -7.95 -13.92
N ARG A 56 -7.57 -8.03 -15.17
CA ARG A 56 -8.50 -8.07 -16.32
C ARG A 56 -9.27 -9.40 -16.39
N ALA A 57 -10.57 -9.36 -16.65
CA ALA A 57 -11.36 -10.56 -16.98
C ALA A 57 -11.55 -10.66 -18.51
N GLU A 58 -11.43 -11.86 -19.08
CA GLU A 58 -11.74 -12.08 -20.50
C GLU A 58 -13.22 -11.72 -20.79
N GLY A 59 -13.45 -10.83 -21.76
CA GLY A 59 -14.79 -10.41 -22.18
C GLY A 59 -15.40 -9.23 -21.40
N ASP A 60 -14.64 -8.55 -20.54
CA ASP A 60 -15.09 -7.30 -19.92
C ASP A 60 -15.22 -6.19 -20.98
N LEU A 61 -16.42 -5.63 -21.17
CA LEU A 61 -16.70 -4.58 -22.16
C LEU A 61 -16.00 -3.25 -21.84
N ARG A 62 -15.53 -3.08 -20.59
CA ARG A 62 -14.63 -1.99 -20.20
C ARG A 62 -13.17 -2.31 -20.49
N ALA A 63 -12.88 -3.48 -21.03
CA ALA A 63 -11.56 -3.93 -21.42
C ALA A 63 -11.48 -4.13 -22.93
N GLU A 64 -11.96 -3.15 -23.71
CA GLU A 64 -11.35 -2.90 -25.03
C GLU A 64 -9.84 -2.72 -24.82
N GLU A 65 -9.02 -3.01 -25.83
CA GLU A 65 -7.59 -3.32 -25.71
C GLU A 65 -6.70 -2.33 -24.91
N ASP A 66 -7.20 -1.16 -24.52
CA ASP A 66 -6.46 -0.10 -23.83
C ASP A 66 -7.13 0.50 -22.57
N ASP A 67 -8.29 0.02 -22.10
CA ASP A 67 -9.14 0.80 -21.15
C ASP A 67 -9.49 0.13 -19.80
N TYR A 68 -8.62 -0.73 -19.26
CA TYR A 68 -8.90 -1.36 -17.97
C TYR A 68 -8.84 -0.37 -16.79
N ILE A 69 -10.01 0.01 -16.28
CA ILE A 69 -10.16 0.85 -15.08
C ILE A 69 -10.49 -0.05 -13.88
N PRO A 70 -9.66 -0.08 -12.83
CA PRO A 70 -9.90 -0.85 -11.64
C PRO A 70 -11.13 -0.34 -10.91
N GLY A 71 -11.82 -1.26 -10.27
CA GLY A 71 -12.94 -0.92 -9.41
C GLY A 71 -12.50 0.01 -8.27
N GLU A 72 -13.43 0.84 -7.82
CA GLU A 72 -13.20 1.77 -6.71
C GLU A 72 -13.62 1.15 -5.38
N ASP A 73 -13.08 1.68 -4.28
CA ASP A 73 -13.58 1.48 -2.92
C ASP A 73 -13.51 0.02 -2.39
N GLY A 74 -12.59 -0.79 -2.93
CA GLY A 74 -12.28 -2.12 -2.41
C GLY A 74 -11.91 -2.08 -0.92
N ILE A 75 -12.37 -3.04 -0.12
CA ILE A 75 -12.06 -3.19 1.30
C ILE A 75 -11.47 -4.58 1.51
N ILE A 76 -10.16 -4.67 1.70
CA ILE A 76 -9.44 -5.94 1.76
C ILE A 76 -8.61 -5.99 3.03
N SER A 77 -8.77 -7.04 3.83
CA SER A 77 -7.90 -7.29 4.97
C SER A 77 -7.32 -8.69 4.90
N ILE A 78 -6.00 -8.82 5.06
CA ILE A 78 -5.31 -10.09 5.20
C ILE A 78 -4.54 -10.15 6.53
N THR A 79 -4.53 -11.32 7.17
CA THR A 79 -3.79 -11.54 8.43
C THR A 79 -2.80 -12.70 8.34
N GLY A 80 -2.71 -13.38 7.20
CA GLY A 80 -1.80 -14.48 6.98
C GLY A 80 -0.35 -14.01 6.84
N TYR A 81 0.58 -14.88 7.21
CA TYR A 81 2.02 -14.70 7.00
C TYR A 81 2.34 -14.63 5.49
N GLU A 82 3.30 -13.79 5.10
CA GLU A 82 3.86 -13.69 3.74
C GLU A 82 2.78 -13.58 2.66
N SER A 83 1.77 -12.76 2.94
CA SER A 83 0.60 -12.61 2.10
C SER A 83 0.63 -11.25 1.39
N LYS A 84 0.01 -11.16 0.22
CA LYS A 84 0.04 -9.98 -0.65
C LYS A 84 -1.36 -9.51 -1.01
N ILE A 85 -1.56 -8.19 -1.00
CA ILE A 85 -2.73 -7.57 -1.62
C ILE A 85 -2.27 -6.81 -2.87
N TRP A 86 -2.92 -7.05 -4.00
CA TRP A 86 -2.92 -6.14 -5.14
C TRP A 86 -4.12 -5.21 -5.01
N ALA A 87 -3.87 -3.96 -4.64
CA ALA A 87 -4.88 -3.00 -4.24
C ALA A 87 -5.12 -1.95 -5.33
N GLY A 88 -6.39 -1.55 -5.51
CA GLY A 88 -6.83 -0.67 -6.60
C GLY A 88 -7.15 0.77 -6.19
N ASN A 89 -7.93 1.44 -7.05
CA ASN A 89 -8.30 2.85 -6.88
C ASN A 89 -9.20 3.04 -5.64
N MET A 90 -8.93 4.07 -4.83
CA MET A 90 -9.66 4.34 -3.59
C MET A 90 -9.76 3.16 -2.61
N SER A 91 -8.90 2.15 -2.74
CA SER A 91 -8.99 0.95 -1.93
C SER A 91 -8.67 1.24 -0.46
N ARG A 92 -9.18 0.40 0.42
CA ARG A 92 -8.90 0.34 1.85
C ARG A 92 -8.36 -1.03 2.16
N SER A 93 -7.04 -1.14 2.21
CA SER A 93 -6.34 -2.41 2.27
C SER A 93 -5.50 -2.51 3.53
N SER A 94 -5.57 -3.65 4.22
CA SER A 94 -4.73 -3.93 5.39
C SER A 94 -4.07 -5.31 5.31
N ALA A 95 -2.75 -5.37 5.44
CA ALA A 95 -2.00 -6.62 5.50
C ALA A 95 -1.24 -6.71 6.83
N LEU A 96 -1.70 -7.59 7.71
CA LEU A 96 -1.35 -7.58 9.14
C LEU A 96 -0.53 -8.80 9.60
N GLY A 97 -0.10 -9.64 8.67
CA GLY A 97 0.81 -10.75 8.97
C GLY A 97 2.26 -10.38 8.67
N ASP A 98 3.21 -11.03 9.35
CA ASP A 98 4.63 -10.82 9.08
C ASP A 98 4.98 -11.11 7.60
N ASN A 99 5.97 -10.39 7.07
CA ASN A 99 6.41 -10.43 5.67
C ASN A 99 5.30 -10.14 4.65
N SER A 100 4.20 -9.50 5.06
CA SER A 100 3.10 -9.20 4.14
C SER A 100 3.31 -7.92 3.35
N GLU A 101 2.65 -7.85 2.20
CA GLU A 101 2.80 -6.78 1.24
C GLU A 101 1.45 -6.24 0.77
N ILE A 102 1.39 -4.91 0.58
CA ILE A 102 0.36 -4.29 -0.24
C ILE A 102 1.07 -3.63 -1.41
N GLU A 103 0.69 -3.99 -2.63
CA GLU A 103 1.12 -3.30 -3.84
C GLU A 103 -0.08 -2.56 -4.45
N LEU A 104 0.06 -1.23 -4.56
CA LEU A 104 -0.89 -0.35 -5.27
C LEU A 104 -0.43 -0.25 -6.71
N ASN A 105 -1.00 -1.10 -7.57
CA ASN A 105 -0.55 -1.30 -8.94
C ASN A 105 -1.67 -1.89 -9.81
N TYR A 106 -1.61 -1.64 -11.11
CA TYR A 106 -2.35 -2.41 -12.11
C TYR A 106 -1.65 -3.75 -12.36
N MET A 107 -2.35 -4.88 -12.24
CA MET A 107 -1.71 -6.19 -12.53
C MET A 107 -1.25 -6.30 -14.00
N THR A 108 -1.92 -5.58 -14.90
CA THR A 108 -1.50 -5.37 -16.28
C THR A 108 -1.45 -3.87 -16.49
N GLU A 109 -0.24 -3.32 -16.64
CA GLU A 109 -0.07 -1.90 -16.93
C GLU A 109 -0.82 -1.55 -18.22
N PRO A 110 -1.76 -0.59 -18.18
CA PRO A 110 -2.39 -0.11 -19.41
C PRO A 110 -1.32 0.55 -20.29
N SER A 111 -1.46 0.40 -21.61
CA SER A 111 -0.58 1.01 -22.62
C SER A 111 -0.50 2.54 -22.49
N VAL A 112 -1.55 3.15 -21.92
CA VAL A 112 -1.65 4.55 -21.51
C VAL A 112 -2.33 4.59 -20.14
N PRO A 113 -1.62 4.88 -19.03
CA PRO A 113 -2.25 5.11 -17.74
C PRO A 113 -2.90 6.50 -17.73
N ASP A 114 -4.03 6.67 -18.43
CA ASP A 114 -4.85 7.89 -18.32
C ASP A 114 -5.66 7.92 -17.00
N PHE A 115 -5.50 6.89 -16.16
CA PHE A 115 -6.18 6.77 -14.87
C PHE A 115 -5.17 6.67 -13.72
N ASP A 116 -5.27 7.63 -12.81
CA ASP A 116 -4.53 7.61 -11.54
C ASP A 116 -5.18 6.64 -10.56
N LEU A 117 -4.36 5.91 -9.78
CA LEU A 117 -4.85 5.23 -8.58
C LEU A 117 -4.84 6.25 -7.44
N SER A 118 -5.99 6.84 -7.17
CA SER A 118 -6.11 7.97 -6.26
C SER A 118 -6.83 7.61 -4.95
N GLY A 119 -6.46 8.27 -3.87
CA GLY A 119 -7.20 8.18 -2.59
C GLY A 119 -7.16 6.82 -1.91
N ALA A 120 -6.22 5.94 -2.28
CA ALA A 120 -6.04 4.66 -1.65
C ALA A 120 -5.55 4.81 -0.20
N LYS A 121 -5.90 3.84 0.64
CA LYS A 121 -5.49 3.73 2.04
C LYS A 121 -4.91 2.35 2.25
N ALA A 122 -3.58 2.27 2.29
CA ALA A 122 -2.86 1.03 2.50
C ALA A 122 -2.24 1.01 3.90
N TYR A 123 -2.49 -0.06 4.65
CA TYR A 123 -1.95 -0.27 5.99
C TYR A 123 -1.25 -1.61 6.07
N VAL A 124 0.04 -1.63 6.42
CA VAL A 124 0.74 -2.88 6.73
C VAL A 124 1.19 -2.90 8.17
N ALA A 125 1.10 -4.08 8.78
CA ALA A 125 1.73 -4.31 10.06
C ALA A 125 2.33 -5.71 10.20
N GLY A 126 3.40 -5.79 10.99
CA GLY A 126 4.16 -7.01 11.23
C GLY A 126 5.65 -6.83 11.01
N TYR A 127 6.41 -7.89 11.24
CA TYR A 127 7.83 -7.93 10.93
C TYR A 127 8.03 -7.87 9.40
N ALA A 128 8.96 -7.03 8.91
CA ALA A 128 9.38 -6.98 7.50
C ALA A 128 8.24 -6.81 6.45
N SER A 129 7.15 -6.16 6.87
CA SER A 129 5.99 -5.89 6.02
C SER A 129 6.19 -4.60 5.22
N ARG A 130 5.59 -4.51 4.03
CA ARG A 130 5.89 -3.43 3.09
C ARG A 130 4.72 -2.94 2.27
N ILE A 131 4.77 -1.66 1.91
CA ILE A 131 3.89 -1.06 0.91
C ILE A 131 4.73 -0.67 -0.30
N ILE A 132 4.23 -0.99 -1.49
CA ILE A 132 4.77 -0.53 -2.77
C ILE A 132 3.68 0.27 -3.47
N ALA A 133 3.94 1.54 -3.77
CA ALA A 133 3.06 2.40 -4.55
C ALA A 133 3.77 2.84 -5.82
N ARG A 134 3.12 2.62 -6.97
CA ARG A 134 3.67 2.94 -8.29
C ARG A 134 3.49 4.40 -8.67
N ASN A 135 4.14 4.83 -9.75
CA ASN A 135 4.21 6.21 -10.21
C ASN A 135 2.87 6.90 -10.54
N TYR A 136 1.80 6.14 -10.80
CA TYR A 136 0.45 6.67 -11.01
C TYR A 136 -0.42 6.64 -9.74
N VAL A 137 0.15 6.30 -8.58
CA VAL A 137 -0.56 6.38 -7.29
C VAL A 137 -0.51 7.81 -6.78
N LYS A 138 -1.67 8.42 -6.53
CA LYS A 138 -1.76 9.82 -6.13
C LYS A 138 -2.62 10.04 -4.89
N SER A 139 -2.33 11.10 -4.14
CA SER A 139 -3.20 11.58 -3.05
C SER A 139 -3.66 10.47 -2.08
N SER A 140 -2.79 9.51 -1.83
CA SER A 140 -3.07 8.28 -1.07
C SER A 140 -2.40 8.32 0.31
N VAL A 141 -2.87 7.47 1.22
CA VAL A 141 -2.32 7.35 2.57
C VAL A 141 -1.72 5.96 2.75
N LEU A 142 -0.41 5.90 2.97
CA LEU A 142 0.38 4.69 3.10
C LEU A 142 0.92 4.61 4.53
N ILE A 143 0.55 3.57 5.27
CA ILE A 143 0.94 3.43 6.68
C ILE A 143 1.61 2.08 6.88
N ALA A 144 2.86 2.09 7.34
CA ALA A 144 3.58 0.88 7.70
C ALA A 144 3.97 0.89 9.17
N SER A 145 3.66 -0.19 9.88
CA SER A 145 3.96 -0.31 11.31
C SER A 145 4.55 -1.66 11.70
N GLY A 146 5.69 -1.69 12.39
CA GLY A 146 6.37 -2.94 12.75
C GLY A 146 7.87 -2.79 12.92
N GLU A 147 8.57 -3.89 13.16
CA GLU A 147 9.99 -3.86 13.52
C GLU A 147 10.89 -3.40 12.36
N ASN A 148 10.62 -3.86 11.14
CA ASN A 148 11.34 -3.52 9.90
C ASN A 148 10.33 -3.09 8.82
N SER A 149 9.79 -1.90 8.93
CA SER A 149 8.71 -1.45 8.04
C SER A 149 9.29 -0.74 6.82
N LEU A 150 8.75 -1.06 5.63
CA LEU A 150 9.18 -0.44 4.38
C LEU A 150 8.01 0.21 3.65
N ILE A 151 8.20 1.44 3.16
CA ILE A 151 7.31 2.08 2.19
C ILE A 151 8.16 2.50 1.00
N HIS A 152 7.86 1.97 -0.18
CA HIS A 152 8.43 2.40 -1.44
C HIS A 152 7.35 3.05 -2.28
N ASP A 153 7.38 4.38 -2.36
CA ASP A 153 6.41 5.20 -3.07
C ASP A 153 7.06 5.91 -4.24
N GLU A 154 6.62 5.57 -5.45
CA GLU A 154 7.01 6.22 -6.71
C GLU A 154 5.97 7.28 -7.14
N GLY A 155 4.86 7.40 -6.41
CA GLY A 155 3.71 8.24 -6.75
C GLY A 155 3.88 9.73 -6.44
N CYS A 156 2.77 10.46 -6.34
CA CYS A 156 2.80 11.88 -6.00
C CYS A 156 1.70 12.31 -5.03
N ASP A 157 1.99 13.35 -4.24
CA ASP A 157 1.06 13.91 -3.23
C ASP A 157 0.58 12.89 -2.19
N ASN A 158 1.34 11.81 -1.99
CA ASN A 158 1.01 10.76 -1.04
C ASN A 158 1.44 11.17 0.37
N THR A 159 0.68 10.69 1.37
CA THR A 159 1.04 10.79 2.79
C THR A 159 1.54 9.44 3.28
N LEU A 160 2.77 9.40 3.75
CA LEU A 160 3.44 8.21 4.24
C LEU A 160 3.59 8.31 5.75
N VAL A 161 3.20 7.27 6.48
CA VAL A 161 3.40 7.17 7.93
C VAL A 161 4.13 5.89 8.24
N CYS A 162 5.32 5.99 8.82
CA CYS A 162 6.09 4.84 9.27
C CYS A 162 6.25 4.85 10.79
N SER A 163 5.77 3.80 11.44
CA SER A 163 5.80 3.63 12.89
C SER A 163 6.46 2.30 13.26
N GLY A 164 7.73 2.33 13.63
CA GLY A 164 8.49 1.11 13.86
C GLY A 164 9.80 1.32 14.60
N ASN A 165 10.60 0.26 14.70
CA ASN A 165 11.97 0.36 15.22
C ASN A 165 12.92 0.84 14.11
N GLU A 166 12.87 0.18 12.96
CA GLU A 166 13.63 0.54 11.77
C GLU A 166 12.67 0.77 10.60
N ALA A 167 12.76 1.96 10.02
CA ALA A 167 11.95 2.40 8.90
C ALA A 167 12.84 2.58 7.67
N ASP A 168 12.34 2.14 6.52
CA ASP A 168 12.93 2.42 5.21
C ASP A 168 11.85 3.05 4.32
N VAL A 169 12.07 4.30 3.92
CA VAL A 169 11.04 5.10 3.24
C VAL A 169 11.61 5.76 1.99
N THR A 170 11.20 5.28 0.82
CA THR A 170 11.29 6.04 -0.43
C THR A 170 9.97 6.77 -0.62
N ALA A 171 10.01 8.09 -0.70
CA ALA A 171 8.82 8.92 -0.92
C ALA A 171 8.86 9.58 -2.29
N GLY A 172 7.73 9.58 -3.00
CA GLY A 172 7.61 10.19 -4.31
C GLY A 172 7.59 11.72 -4.28
N GLU A 173 7.08 12.33 -5.34
CA GLU A 173 7.00 13.80 -5.45
C GLU A 173 5.92 14.40 -4.53
N ASN A 174 6.20 15.59 -3.98
CA ASN A 174 5.29 16.34 -3.10
C ASN A 174 4.74 15.52 -1.91
N ALA A 175 5.45 14.48 -1.50
CA ALA A 175 5.02 13.57 -0.47
C ALA A 175 5.17 14.19 0.92
N MET A 176 4.25 13.84 1.82
CA MET A 176 4.37 14.14 3.25
C MET A 176 4.70 12.86 4.01
N VAL A 177 5.84 12.83 4.67
CA VAL A 177 6.33 11.67 5.42
C VAL A 177 6.27 11.96 6.92
N VAL A 178 5.74 11.02 7.70
CA VAL A 178 5.77 11.06 9.16
C VAL A 178 6.43 9.79 9.68
N VAL A 179 7.50 9.94 10.45
CA VAL A 179 8.25 8.82 11.00
C VAL A 179 8.26 8.93 12.52
N THR A 180 7.96 7.84 13.22
CA THR A 180 7.93 7.83 14.70
C THR A 180 9.01 6.96 15.34
N SER A 181 10.07 6.65 14.60
CA SER A 181 11.24 5.88 15.04
C SER A 181 12.43 6.80 15.34
N ASN A 182 13.40 6.30 16.11
CA ASN A 182 14.67 7.00 16.34
C ASN A 182 15.64 6.88 15.16
N LYS A 183 15.38 5.95 14.23
CA LYS A 183 16.23 5.67 13.08
C LYS A 183 15.38 5.38 11.84
N CYS A 184 15.73 6.01 10.72
CA CYS A 184 15.04 5.82 9.45
C CYS A 184 16.02 6.03 8.30
N SER A 185 16.08 5.09 7.36
CA SER A 185 16.61 5.36 6.03
C SER A 185 15.53 6.02 5.20
N PHE A 186 15.85 7.07 4.45
CA PHE A 186 14.87 7.72 3.62
C PHE A 186 15.46 8.36 2.36
N SER A 187 14.62 8.53 1.34
CA SER A 187 14.86 9.37 0.16
C SER A 187 13.57 10.08 -0.25
N PHE A 188 13.71 11.22 -0.92
CA PHE A 188 12.59 12.08 -1.32
C PHE A 188 12.56 12.32 -2.82
N GLY A 189 11.36 12.35 -3.40
CA GLY A 189 11.10 13.08 -4.62
C GLY A 189 11.07 14.59 -4.39
N THR A 190 11.05 15.36 -5.47
CA THR A 190 11.00 16.82 -5.42
C THR A 190 9.79 17.33 -4.65
N GLY A 191 9.99 18.38 -3.84
CA GLY A 191 8.92 19.04 -3.09
C GLY A 191 8.45 18.33 -1.81
N SER A 192 9.05 17.19 -1.47
CA SER A 192 8.66 16.38 -0.32
C SER A 192 9.16 16.91 1.02
N VAL A 193 8.47 16.54 2.09
CA VAL A 193 8.79 16.87 3.48
C VAL A 193 8.67 15.64 4.37
N ALA A 194 9.58 15.48 5.34
CA ALA A 194 9.42 14.56 6.45
C ALA A 194 9.34 15.27 7.81
N VAL A 195 8.58 14.66 8.71
CA VAL A 195 8.55 14.96 10.13
C VAL A 195 8.97 13.72 10.91
N PHE A 196 10.08 13.82 11.64
CA PHE A 196 10.59 12.76 12.50
C PHE A 196 10.20 13.05 13.95
N CYS A 197 9.38 12.19 14.54
CA CYS A 197 9.02 12.21 15.95
C CYS A 197 9.86 11.17 16.70
N TRP A 198 10.86 11.62 17.43
CA TRP A 198 11.87 10.74 18.04
C TRP A 198 12.02 11.01 19.54
N LYS A 199 12.77 10.15 20.24
CA LYS A 199 13.01 10.25 21.68
C LYS A 199 14.48 10.49 21.99
N ASP A 200 14.72 11.45 22.88
CA ASP A 200 16.00 11.67 23.55
C ASP A 200 15.82 11.34 25.04
N GLY A 201 16.20 10.12 25.42
CA GLY A 201 15.83 9.56 26.73
C GLY A 201 14.30 9.51 26.91
N ASN A 202 13.79 10.31 27.87
CA ASN A 202 12.35 10.41 28.15
C ASN A 202 11.65 11.53 27.38
N ASP A 203 12.40 12.45 26.76
CA ASP A 203 11.83 13.59 26.05
C ASP A 203 11.42 13.19 24.63
N LYS A 204 10.25 13.68 24.21
CA LYS A 204 9.83 13.61 22.79
C LYS A 204 10.36 14.83 22.05
N LYS A 205 10.97 14.60 20.89
CA LYS A 205 11.53 15.62 20.01
C LYS A 205 10.90 15.51 18.62
N VAL A 206 10.97 16.60 17.87
CA VAL A 206 10.51 16.66 16.49
C VAL A 206 11.60 17.30 15.64
N THR A 207 11.93 16.67 14.52
CA THR A 207 12.81 17.22 13.49
C THR A 207 12.02 17.26 12.18
N VAL A 208 12.11 18.38 11.45
CA VAL A 208 11.46 18.54 10.14
C VAL A 208 12.56 18.62 9.09
N VAL A 209 12.41 17.87 8.00
CA VAL A 209 13.37 17.82 6.89
C VAL A 209 12.60 18.10 5.61
N ARG A 210 13.13 18.98 4.76
CA ARG A 210 12.49 19.41 3.52
C ARG A 210 13.46 19.27 2.37
N GLU A 211 12.99 18.74 1.26
CA GLU A 211 13.75 18.78 0.00
C GLU A 211 14.03 20.25 -0.39
N GLY A 212 15.27 20.53 -0.80
CA GLY A 212 15.74 21.88 -1.14
C GLY A 212 16.27 22.71 0.03
N GLU A 213 16.17 22.22 1.28
CA GLU A 213 16.69 22.89 2.48
C GLU A 213 17.91 22.15 3.07
N GLU A 214 18.81 22.87 3.73
CA GLU A 214 19.93 22.31 4.52
C GLU A 214 20.80 21.24 3.80
N GLY A 215 20.90 21.30 2.47
CA GLY A 215 21.66 20.35 1.66
C GLY A 215 20.93 19.04 1.34
N ILE A 216 19.63 18.97 1.63
CA ILE A 216 18.75 17.87 1.26
C ILE A 216 18.34 18.02 -0.22
N SER A 217 18.65 17.00 -1.01
CA SER A 217 18.35 16.94 -2.44
C SER A 217 17.44 15.75 -2.74
N ALA A 218 16.57 15.91 -3.74
CA ALA A 218 15.78 14.80 -4.25
C ALA A 218 16.65 13.61 -4.69
N ASP A 219 16.06 12.41 -4.65
CA ASP A 219 16.63 11.11 -5.05
C ASP A 219 17.95 10.74 -4.36
N THR A 220 18.31 11.46 -3.30
CA THR A 220 19.51 11.20 -2.51
C THR A 220 19.14 10.39 -1.27
N PRO A 221 19.82 9.27 -1.00
CA PRO A 221 19.58 8.48 0.20
C PRO A 221 20.18 9.17 1.43
N TYR A 222 19.39 9.22 2.50
CA TYR A 222 19.77 9.77 3.80
C TYR A 222 19.44 8.77 4.91
N ILE A 223 20.12 8.96 6.04
CA ILE A 223 19.81 8.30 7.31
C ILE A 223 19.48 9.38 8.32
N PHE A 224 18.28 9.29 8.89
CA PHE A 224 17.92 9.98 10.12
C PHE A 224 18.27 9.11 11.32
N GLU A 225 18.99 9.68 12.29
CA GLU A 225 19.27 9.02 13.56
C GLU A 225 19.34 10.03 14.71
N ASN A 226 18.46 9.87 15.70
CA ASN A 226 18.42 10.67 16.93
C ASN A 226 18.53 12.19 16.70
N GLY A 227 17.78 12.71 15.73
CA GLY A 227 17.72 14.13 15.41
C GLY A 227 18.73 14.61 14.36
N ASN A 228 19.66 13.76 13.94
CA ASN A 228 20.65 14.09 12.92
C ASN A 228 20.27 13.47 11.58
N VAL A 229 20.56 14.18 10.50
CA VAL A 229 20.42 13.70 9.12
C VAL A 229 21.80 13.66 8.49
N GLN A 230 22.13 12.54 7.86
CA GLN A 230 23.39 12.35 7.15
C GLN A 230 23.15 11.59 5.84
N VAL A 231 24.05 11.76 4.88
CA VAL A 231 24.01 10.99 3.63
C VAL A 231 24.23 9.51 3.95
N GLY A 232 23.38 8.65 3.39
CA GLY A 232 23.35 7.20 3.61
C GLY A 232 24.28 6.41 2.70
#